data_AF-A0A051TWH7-F1
#
_entry.id   AF-A0A051TWH7-F1
#
_cell.length_a   1.000
_cell.length_b   1.000
_cell.length_c   1.000
_cell.angle_alpha   90.00
_cell.angle_beta   90.00
_cell.angle_gamma   90.00
#
_symmetry.space_group_name_H-M   'P 1'
#
loop_
_entity.id
_entity.type
_entity.pdbx_description
1 polymer ?
#
loop_
_entity_poly.entity_id
_entity_poly.type
_entity_poly.pdbx_seq_one_letter_code
_entity_poly.pdbx_strand_id
1 'polypeptide(L)'
;MWDYSAAMATMHIGMFAAAVISTSLVVGVPAHADAGSDFLAMVSAEGINVGDTPADVQVTLATAAEICELIHFGYTPQVAGRQVKYVFPNATPQQTASFVDAAQAKLCPAQFTPLQPGGGGW
;
A
#
# COMPACT_ATOMS: atom_id res chain seq x y z
N MET A 1 -19.75 -10.51 47.26
CA MET A 1 -21.01 -11.29 47.29
C MET A 1 -21.95 -10.62 46.30
N TRP A 2 -22.06 -11.25 45.13
CA TRP A 2 -23.15 -11.27 44.15
C TRP A 2 -23.92 -9.98 43.83
N ASP A 3 -23.67 -9.54 42.59
CA ASP A 3 -24.60 -9.08 41.55
C ASP A 3 -26.06 -8.81 41.92
N TYR A 4 -26.66 -7.72 41.41
CA TYR A 4 -27.98 -7.78 40.77
C TYR A 4 -28.19 -6.55 39.88
N SER A 5 -27.93 -6.73 38.59
CA SER A 5 -28.58 -5.96 37.52
C SER A 5 -30.07 -6.28 37.51
N ALA A 6 -30.93 -5.25 37.52
CA ALA A 6 -32.34 -5.38 37.19
C ALA A 6 -32.68 -4.41 36.05
N ALA A 7 -32.80 -4.99 34.86
CA ALA A 7 -33.44 -4.39 33.70
C ALA A 7 -34.96 -4.30 33.93
N MET A 8 -35.60 -3.18 33.56
CA MET A 8 -36.96 -3.07 33.00
C MET A 8 -37.07 -1.65 32.38
N ALA A 9 -36.95 -1.49 31.06
CA ALA A 9 -38.01 -1.62 30.06
C ALA A 9 -39.24 -0.73 30.34
N THR A 10 -39.32 0.42 29.66
CA THR A 10 -40.61 1.07 29.38
C THR A 10 -40.55 1.63 27.96
N MET A 11 -41.10 0.83 27.03
CA MET A 11 -41.43 1.25 25.67
C MET A 11 -42.60 2.23 25.72
N HIS A 12 -42.40 3.45 25.21
CA HIS A 12 -43.49 4.21 24.61
C HIS A 12 -43.16 4.44 23.14
N ILE A 13 -43.91 3.72 22.32
CA ILE A 13 -43.93 3.76 20.86
C ILE A 13 -44.55 5.10 20.44
N GLY A 14 -43.71 6.00 19.92
CA GLY A 14 -44.10 7.18 19.17
C GLY A 14 -43.58 7.05 17.74
N MET A 15 -44.35 6.38 16.88
CA MET A 15 -44.30 6.52 15.41
C MET A 15 -44.65 8.00 15.10
N PHE A 16 -43.95 8.79 14.29
CA PHE A 16 -43.73 8.67 12.85
C PHE A 16 -42.70 9.74 12.40
N ALA A 17 -41.72 9.36 11.58
CA ALA A 17 -41.38 10.02 10.31
C ALA A 17 -40.14 9.34 9.70
N ALA A 18 -40.33 8.88 8.46
CA ALA A 18 -39.36 8.19 7.64
C ALA A 18 -38.06 8.99 7.40
N ALA A 19 -36.92 8.37 7.70
CA ALA A 19 -35.66 8.63 7.01
C ALA A 19 -35.18 7.29 6.43
N VAL A 20 -35.50 7.12 5.16
CA VAL A 20 -35.19 5.97 4.34
C VAL A 20 -33.76 6.14 3.81
N ILE A 21 -32.98 5.06 3.90
CA ILE A 21 -31.67 4.81 3.27
C ILE A 21 -30.49 5.56 3.88
N SER A 22 -29.71 4.85 4.67
CA SER A 22 -28.43 4.35 4.16
C SER A 22 -27.96 3.25 5.08
N THR A 23 -28.24 2.01 4.70
CA THR A 23 -27.25 0.96 4.89
C THR A 23 -26.02 1.43 4.12
N SER A 24 -25.19 2.25 4.76
CA SER A 24 -23.76 2.23 4.48
C SER A 24 -23.34 0.84 4.90
N LEU A 25 -23.58 -0.11 4.00
CA LEU A 25 -22.57 -1.06 3.62
C LEU A 25 -21.31 -0.20 3.50
N VAL A 26 -20.57 -0.08 4.61
CA VAL A 26 -19.13 -0.12 4.52
C VAL A 26 -18.89 -1.48 3.91
N VAL A 27 -19.09 -1.54 2.59
CA VAL A 27 -18.30 -2.36 1.72
C VAL A 27 -16.92 -2.01 2.23
N GLY A 28 -16.38 -2.91 3.05
CA GLY A 28 -14.96 -3.06 3.10
C GLY A 28 -14.63 -3.27 1.64
N VAL A 29 -14.34 -2.16 0.94
CA VAL A 29 -13.36 -2.16 -0.12
C VAL A 29 -12.30 -3.03 0.49
N PRO A 30 -12.04 -4.23 -0.05
CA PRO A 30 -10.90 -4.98 0.41
C PRO A 30 -9.80 -3.94 0.40
N ALA A 31 -9.20 -3.69 1.56
CA ALA A 31 -8.02 -2.86 1.63
C ALA A 31 -7.00 -3.66 0.83
N HIS A 32 -7.06 -3.53 -0.49
CA HIS A 32 -6.01 -3.90 -1.39
C HIS A 32 -4.88 -3.03 -0.86
N ALA A 33 -4.01 -3.65 -0.06
CA ALA A 33 -2.75 -3.06 0.32
C ALA A 33 -2.12 -2.63 -1.00
N ASP A 34 -2.14 -1.32 -1.25
CA ASP A 34 -1.59 -0.76 -2.47
C ASP A 34 -0.11 -1.08 -2.43
N ALA A 35 0.40 -1.79 -3.43
CA ALA A 35 1.77 -2.28 -3.42
C ALA A 35 2.78 -1.12 -3.28
N GLY A 36 2.42 0.08 -3.76
CA GLY A 36 3.15 1.32 -3.53
C GLY A 36 3.20 1.70 -2.06
N SER A 37 2.04 1.75 -1.38
CA SER A 37 1.96 2.04 0.05
C SER A 37 2.73 1.05 0.93
N ASP A 38 2.67 -0.25 0.61
CA ASP A 38 3.43 -1.31 1.28
C ASP A 38 4.94 -1.13 1.10
N PHE A 39 5.37 -0.83 -0.13
CA PHE A 39 6.75 -0.55 -0.46
C PHE A 39 7.28 0.67 0.31
N LEU A 40 6.52 1.78 0.30
CA LEU A 40 6.90 3.01 1.01
C LEU A 40 7.02 2.77 2.52
N ALA A 41 6.13 1.96 3.10
CA ALA A 41 6.20 1.58 4.51
C ALA A 41 7.46 0.78 4.83
N MET A 42 7.84 -0.19 3.99
CA MET A 42 9.07 -0.97 4.16
C MET A 42 10.32 -0.09 4.06
N VAL A 43 10.39 0.76 3.04
CA VAL A 43 11.52 1.67 2.83
C VAL A 43 11.67 2.68 3.97
N SER A 44 10.55 3.22 4.47
CA SER A 44 10.54 4.13 5.61
C SER A 44 10.99 3.43 6.91
N ALA A 45 10.61 2.17 7.12
CA ALA A 45 11.02 1.38 8.28
C ALA A 45 12.55 1.14 8.31
N GLU A 46 13.19 1.09 7.14
CA GLU A 46 14.66 1.01 7.00
C GLU A 46 15.35 2.37 7.19
N GLY A 47 14.59 3.43 7.49
CA GLY A 47 15.11 4.77 7.75
C GLY A 47 15.44 5.58 6.50
N ILE A 48 14.96 5.17 5.32
CA ILE A 48 15.01 6.02 4.12
C ILE A 48 13.83 7.00 4.19
N ASN A 49 14.12 8.30 4.11
CA ASN A 49 13.07 9.31 4.03
C ASN A 49 12.47 9.31 2.62
N VAL A 50 11.23 8.82 2.47
CA VAL A 50 10.46 8.83 1.22
C VAL A 50 9.83 10.19 0.88
N GLY A 51 10.04 11.17 1.76
CA GLY A 51 9.61 12.55 1.66
C GLY A 51 8.19 12.82 2.15
N ASP A 52 7.93 14.09 2.47
CA ASP A 52 6.67 14.55 3.07
C ASP A 52 5.68 15.08 2.02
N THR A 53 6.15 15.27 0.78
CA THR A 53 5.32 15.78 -0.31
C THR A 53 4.92 14.68 -1.29
N PRO A 54 3.79 14.82 -2.00
CA PRO A 54 3.41 13.89 -3.06
C PRO A 54 4.47 13.75 -4.16
N ALA A 55 5.23 14.81 -4.43
CA ALA A 55 6.30 14.80 -5.42
C ALA A 55 7.46 13.89 -4.99
N ASP A 56 7.87 13.96 -3.72
CA ASP A 56 8.96 13.12 -3.18
C ASP A 56 8.57 11.64 -3.17
N VAL A 57 7.32 11.35 -2.78
CA VAL A 57 6.76 10.00 -2.81
C VAL A 57 6.77 9.47 -4.25
N GLN A 58 6.40 10.30 -5.23
CA GLN A 58 6.41 9.92 -6.64
C GLN A 58 7.82 9.64 -7.15
N VAL A 59 8.82 10.44 -6.74
CA VAL A 59 10.24 10.19 -7.07
C VAL A 59 10.71 8.85 -6.47
N THR A 60 10.32 8.54 -5.24
CA THR A 60 10.64 7.28 -4.58
C THR A 60 10.05 6.08 -5.35
N LEU A 61 8.77 6.16 -5.73
CA LEU A 61 8.10 5.12 -6.51
C LEU A 61 8.69 4.97 -7.93
N ALA A 62 9.03 6.09 -8.58
CA ALA A 62 9.67 6.08 -9.90
C ALA A 62 11.06 5.42 -9.86
N THR A 63 11.83 5.67 -8.79
CA THR A 63 13.12 5.01 -8.56
C THR A 63 12.95 3.50 -8.44
N ALA A 64 11.91 3.04 -7.74
CA ALA A 64 11.61 1.62 -7.61
C ALA A 64 11.17 0.99 -8.95
N ALA A 65 10.41 1.72 -9.76
CA ALA A 65 10.04 1.29 -11.10
C ALA A 65 11.27 1.12 -12.01
N GLU A 66 12.22 2.06 -11.97
CA GLU A 66 13.47 1.94 -12.73
C GLU A 66 14.31 0.73 -12.29
N ILE A 67 14.35 0.43 -10.99
CA ILE A 67 15.00 -0.79 -10.47
C ILE A 67 14.34 -2.04 -11.07
N CYS A 68 13.02 -2.09 -11.11
CA CYS A 68 12.29 -3.20 -11.71
C CYS A 68 12.58 -3.34 -13.21
N GLU A 69 12.65 -2.24 -13.95
CA GLU A 69 13.04 -2.26 -15.37
C GLU A 69 14.48 -2.79 -15.56
N LEU A 70 15.44 -2.31 -14.78
CA LEU A 70 16.82 -2.79 -14.84
C LEU A 70 16.90 -4.28 -14.57
N ILE A 71 16.22 -4.77 -13.53
CA ILE A 71 16.19 -6.20 -13.20
C ILE A 71 15.53 -7.00 -14.33
N HIS A 72 14.44 -6.49 -14.92
CA HIS A 72 13.77 -7.10 -16.06
C HIS A 72 14.70 -7.25 -17.28
N PHE A 73 15.56 -6.26 -17.53
CA PHE A 73 16.59 -6.32 -18.59
C PHE A 73 17.83 -7.15 -18.23
N GLY A 74 17.81 -7.86 -17.09
CA GLY A 74 18.88 -8.78 -16.69
C GLY A 74 20.04 -8.13 -15.93
N TYR A 75 19.90 -6.86 -15.51
CA TYR A 75 20.86 -6.26 -14.60
C TYR A 75 20.75 -6.88 -13.20
N THR A 76 21.87 -6.98 -12.49
CA THR A 76 21.86 -7.51 -11.13
C THR A 76 21.24 -6.52 -10.14
N PRO A 77 20.69 -6.99 -9.00
CA PRO A 77 20.19 -6.11 -7.93
C PRO A 77 21.22 -5.08 -7.46
N GLN A 78 22.51 -5.44 -7.42
CA GLN A 78 23.58 -4.51 -7.04
C GLN A 78 23.77 -3.38 -8.06
N VAL A 79 23.59 -3.68 -9.36
CA VAL A 79 23.65 -2.66 -10.41
C VAL A 79 22.43 -1.77 -10.37
N ALA A 80 21.24 -2.35 -10.20
CA ALA A 80 19.99 -1.60 -10.09
C ALA A 80 19.97 -0.69 -8.85
N GLY A 81 20.55 -1.15 -7.73
CA GLY A 81 20.68 -0.38 -6.50
C GLY A 81 21.50 0.91 -6.64
N ARG A 82 22.27 1.09 -7.72
CA ARG A 82 22.92 2.38 -8.00
C ARG A 82 21.92 3.52 -8.20
N GLN A 83 20.69 3.23 -8.65
CA GLN A 83 19.64 4.25 -8.77
C GLN A 83 19.23 4.82 -7.42
N VAL A 84 19.17 3.98 -6.38
CA VAL A 84 18.89 4.43 -5.01
C VAL A 84 19.91 5.45 -4.54
N LYS A 85 21.19 5.29 -4.89
CA LYS A 85 22.26 6.24 -4.54
C LYS A 85 22.14 7.60 -5.23
N TYR A 86 21.55 7.68 -6.43
CA TYR A 86 21.35 8.96 -7.11
C TYR A 86 20.22 9.78 -6.48
N VAL A 87 19.17 9.11 -6.01
CA VAL A 87 17.99 9.76 -5.42
C VAL A 87 18.14 9.95 -3.91
N PHE A 88 18.74 8.97 -3.23
CA PHE A 88 19.02 8.98 -1.79
C PHE A 88 20.53 8.90 -1.56
N PRO A 89 21.28 10.00 -1.77
CA PRO A 89 22.75 9.98 -1.74
C PRO A 89 23.33 9.52 -0.40
N ASN A 90 22.59 9.78 0.69
CA ASN A 90 22.96 9.41 2.05
C ASN A 90 22.55 7.98 2.44
N ALA A 91 21.88 7.22 1.55
CA ALA A 91 21.52 5.85 1.82
C ALA A 91 22.77 4.98 2.07
N THR A 92 22.74 4.22 3.16
CA THR A 92 23.78 3.23 3.46
C THR A 92 23.67 2.04 2.49
N PRO A 93 24.73 1.21 2.36
CA PRO A 93 24.66 0.01 1.53
C PRO A 93 23.52 -0.94 1.94
N GLN A 94 23.26 -1.06 3.24
CA GLN A 94 22.16 -1.87 3.76
C GLN A 94 20.81 -1.28 3.33
N GLN A 95 20.60 0.02 3.52
CA GLN A 95 19.38 0.70 3.09
C GLN A 95 19.14 0.58 1.57
N THR A 96 20.20 0.68 0.76
CA THR A 96 20.11 0.45 -0.68
C THR A 96 19.67 -0.97 -1.01
N ALA A 97 20.22 -1.98 -0.33
CA ALA A 97 19.81 -3.36 -0.53
C ALA A 97 18.34 -3.57 -0.12
N SER A 98 17.94 -3.10 1.06
CA SER A 98 16.56 -3.21 1.53
C SER A 98 15.56 -2.51 0.60
N PHE A 99 15.92 -1.36 0.01
CA PHE A 99 15.10 -0.67 -0.99
C PHE A 99 14.89 -1.53 -2.24
N VAL A 100 15.97 -2.10 -2.77
CA VAL A 100 15.95 -2.95 -3.96
C VAL A 100 15.15 -4.24 -3.71
N ASP A 101 15.28 -4.82 -2.52
CA ASP A 101 14.53 -6.01 -2.12
C ASP A 101 13.03 -5.70 -1.94
N ALA A 102 12.70 -4.57 -1.32
CA ALA A 102 11.31 -4.12 -1.18
C ALA A 102 10.66 -3.87 -2.55
N ALA A 103 11.38 -3.23 -3.49
CA ALA A 103 10.89 -3.00 -4.84
C ALA A 103 10.62 -4.33 -5.57
N GLN A 104 11.55 -5.30 -5.48
CA GLN A 104 11.38 -6.64 -6.05
C GLN A 104 10.22 -7.41 -5.44
N ALA A 105 10.03 -7.31 -4.12
CA ALA A 105 8.98 -8.05 -3.43
C ALA A 105 7.58 -7.48 -3.71
N LYS A 106 7.46 -6.15 -3.83
CA LYS A 106 6.15 -5.47 -3.87
C LYS A 106 5.76 -4.97 -5.25
N LEU A 107 6.69 -4.38 -6.00
CA LEU A 107 6.37 -3.60 -7.19
C LEU A 107 6.69 -4.34 -8.49
N CYS A 108 7.83 -5.03 -8.57
CA CYS A 108 8.25 -5.67 -9.82
C CYS A 108 7.27 -6.74 -10.33
N PRO A 109 6.67 -7.61 -9.50
CA PRO A 109 5.68 -8.58 -9.97
C PRO A 109 4.46 -7.92 -10.59
N ALA A 110 3.96 -6.83 -9.98
CA ALA A 110 2.80 -6.11 -10.47
C ALA A 110 3.06 -5.41 -11.81
N GLN A 111 4.28 -4.90 -12.02
CA GLN A 111 4.67 -4.20 -13.26
C GLN A 111 4.76 -5.12 -14.49
N PHE A 112 5.08 -6.41 -14.30
CA PHE A 112 5.27 -7.36 -15.39
C PHE A 112 4.19 -8.45 -15.45
N THR A 113 3.16 -8.39 -14.61
CA THR A 113 2.01 -9.27 -14.75
C THR A 113 1.21 -8.84 -15.99
N PRO A 114 0.98 -9.72 -16.97
CA PRO A 114 0.13 -9.39 -18.11
C PRO A 114 -1.23 -8.93 -17.61
N LEU A 115 -1.71 -7.78 -18.09
CA LEU A 115 -3.11 -7.42 -17.91
C LEU A 115 -3.94 -8.53 -18.53
N GLN A 116 -4.67 -9.28 -17.70
CA GLN A 116 -5.55 -10.33 -18.18
C GLN A 116 -6.53 -9.68 -19.17
N PRO A 117 -6.56 -10.10 -20.46
CA PRO A 117 -7.50 -9.55 -21.41
C PRO A 117 -8.89 -9.74 -20.82
N GLY A 118 -9.60 -8.64 -20.57
CA GLY A 118 -10.95 -8.70 -20.05
C GLY A 118 -11.76 -9.64 -20.92
N GLY A 119 -12.30 -10.69 -20.30
CA GLY A 119 -13.18 -11.66 -20.94
C GLY A 119 -14.45 -10.98 -21.44
N GLY A 120 -14.37 -10.37 -22.61
CA GLY A 120 -15.52 -10.06 -23.44
C GLY A 120 -15.92 -11.34 -24.15
N GLY A 121 -17.01 -11.94 -23.69
CA GLY A 121 -17.58 -13.17 -24.25
C GLY A 121 -17.85 -13.06 -25.75
N TRP A 122 -17.61 -14.16 -26.43
CA TRP A 122 -18.23 -14.50 -27.71
C TRP A 122 -19.67 -14.95 -27.48
#